data_AF-A0A3D4S786-F1
#
_entry.id   AF-A0A3D4S786-F1
#
_cell.length_a   1.000
_cell.length_b   1.000
_cell.length_c   1.000
_cell.angle_alpha   90.00
_cell.angle_beta   90.00
_cell.angle_gamma   90.00
#
_symmetry.space_group_name_H-M   'P 1'
#
loop_
_entity.id
_entity.type
_entity.pdbx_description
1 polymer ?
#
loop_
_entity_poly.entity_id
_entity_poly.type
_entity_poly.pdbx_seq_one_letter_code
_entity_poly.pdbx_strand_id
1 'polypeptide(L)'
;MYEVSIIQHIQSIRTAFLDGLFLVLTNLGAEIFFIVVAVAFYWCVDKRYGYKMMNVFILGAACMEGIKNLVRRPRPFTHDGIASVGAETSGYSFPSGHSHAIANLSTQTYLKYRRAAVLATGITASLLVAFSRLYLGQHFLTDVITGLALGVSFAMLFSMMFEFLGDREEYIVLVAFPVCVITEIVLACIGSGAGSVQDVLGAYAAISLGYFIEKRYVKCDVRAVWYVQIIKLALGLAVSLGIKEGFKLFLPHDIPALYNFFRYFVTALAATAGVPALFRLLRLYGNFGKPMKEKSGGAAEETTDNVGNENKAD
;
A
#
# COMPACT_ATOMS: atom_id res chain seq x y z
N MET A 1 32.89 4.12 6.23
CA MET A 1 33.83 2.97 6.30
C MET A 1 33.19 1.75 6.96
N TYR A 2 32.61 1.84 8.18
CA TYR A 2 32.00 0.69 8.86
C TYR A 2 30.77 0.06 8.16
N GLU A 3 29.84 0.84 7.61
CA GLU A 3 28.67 0.23 6.94
C GLU A 3 29.02 -0.41 5.59
N VAL A 4 30.09 0.07 4.94
CA VAL A 4 30.63 -0.54 3.71
C VAL A 4 31.18 -1.93 4.02
N SER A 5 31.96 -2.08 5.09
CA SER A 5 32.50 -3.39 5.47
C SER A 5 31.41 -4.40 5.89
N ILE A 6 30.32 -3.93 6.50
CA ILE A 6 29.15 -4.77 6.79
C ILE A 6 28.58 -5.35 5.49
N ILE A 7 28.35 -4.50 4.49
CA ILE A 7 27.82 -4.95 3.19
C ILE A 7 28.81 -5.88 2.49
N GLN A 8 30.10 -5.56 2.48
CA GLN A 8 31.14 -6.43 1.91
C GLN A 8 31.15 -7.81 2.58
N HIS A 9 31.02 -7.88 3.90
CA HIS A 9 30.93 -9.15 4.62
C HIS A 9 29.65 -9.92 4.27
N ILE A 10 28.50 -9.26 4.21
CA ILE A 10 27.25 -9.87 3.75
C ILE A 10 27.39 -10.37 2.30
N GLN A 11 28.11 -9.63 1.44
CA GLN A 11 28.32 -10.02 0.05
C GLN A 11 29.33 -11.17 -0.12
N SER A 12 30.12 -11.49 0.92
CA SER A 12 31.05 -12.62 0.88
C SER A 12 30.37 -13.99 0.83
N ILE A 13 29.12 -14.08 1.30
CA ILE A 13 28.32 -15.33 1.27
C ILE A 13 27.47 -15.46 0.00
N ARG A 14 27.67 -14.59 -1.00
CA ARG A 14 26.85 -14.57 -2.21
C ARG A 14 26.98 -15.86 -3.01
N THR A 15 25.84 -16.34 -3.48
CA THR A 15 25.73 -17.44 -4.44
C THR A 15 24.59 -17.15 -5.42
N ALA A 16 24.60 -17.78 -6.59
CA ALA A 16 23.52 -17.60 -7.58
C ALA A 16 22.13 -17.90 -7.00
N PHE A 17 22.04 -18.90 -6.12
CA PHE A 17 20.79 -19.24 -5.42
C PHE A 17 20.34 -18.12 -4.46
N LEU A 18 21.23 -17.64 -3.60
CA LEU A 18 20.90 -16.59 -2.64
C LEU A 18 20.59 -15.25 -3.33
N ASP A 19 21.29 -14.94 -4.43
CA ASP A 19 20.99 -13.78 -5.27
C ASP A 19 19.56 -13.85 -5.80
N GLY A 20 19.17 -14.99 -6.39
CA GLY A 20 17.80 -15.22 -6.86
C GLY A 20 16.76 -15.12 -5.73
N LEU A 21 17.04 -15.74 -4.58
CA LEU A 21 16.16 -15.69 -3.41
C LEU A 21 15.93 -14.25 -2.93
N PHE A 22 16.98 -13.46 -2.74
CA PHE A 22 16.85 -12.09 -2.24
C PHE A 22 16.29 -11.12 -3.28
N LEU A 23 16.50 -11.38 -4.58
CA LEU A 23 15.82 -10.66 -5.66
C LEU A 23 14.30 -10.92 -5.65
N VAL A 24 13.84 -12.11 -5.22
CA VAL A 24 12.42 -12.38 -5.04
C VAL A 24 11.90 -11.73 -3.75
N LEU A 25 12.56 -11.98 -2.62
CA LEU A 25 12.13 -11.50 -1.30
C LEU A 25 12.05 -9.97 -1.23
N THR A 26 12.96 -9.26 -1.89
CA THR A 26 12.92 -7.79 -1.90
C THR A 26 11.62 -7.24 -2.50
N ASN A 27 10.92 -7.98 -3.37
CA ASN A 27 9.67 -7.50 -3.97
C ASN A 27 8.54 -7.32 -2.95
N LEU A 28 8.59 -7.99 -1.79
CA LEU A 28 7.63 -7.75 -0.71
C LEU A 28 7.73 -6.32 -0.15
N GLY A 29 8.91 -5.69 -0.27
CA GLY A 29 9.11 -4.28 0.05
C GLY A 29 8.80 -3.33 -1.10
N ALA A 30 8.48 -3.80 -2.30
CA ALA A 30 8.23 -2.92 -3.42
C ALA A 30 6.92 -2.13 -3.22
N GLU A 31 6.89 -0.87 -3.68
CA GLU A 31 5.69 -0.03 -3.59
C GLU A 31 4.50 -0.65 -4.32
N ILE A 32 4.75 -1.31 -5.45
CA ILE A 32 3.71 -2.02 -6.21
C ILE A 32 3.08 -3.16 -5.40
N PHE A 33 3.87 -3.87 -4.58
CA PHE A 33 3.34 -4.91 -3.71
C PHE A 33 2.41 -4.31 -2.65
N PHE A 34 2.82 -3.19 -2.02
CA PHE A 34 1.97 -2.45 -1.10
C PHE A 34 0.65 -2.02 -1.79
N ILE A 35 0.74 -1.40 -2.97
CA ILE A 35 -0.42 -0.90 -3.71
C ILE A 35 -1.38 -2.03 -4.04
N VAL A 36 -0.88 -3.17 -4.53
CA VAL A 36 -1.71 -4.35 -4.82
C VAL A 36 -2.43 -4.86 -3.57
N VAL A 37 -1.75 -4.93 -2.43
CA VAL A 37 -2.39 -5.35 -1.18
C VAL A 37 -3.43 -4.33 -0.72
N ALA A 38 -3.12 -3.04 -0.72
CA ALA A 38 -4.06 -1.99 -0.31
C ALA A 38 -5.32 -1.96 -1.20
N VAL A 39 -5.14 -2.11 -2.51
CA VAL A 39 -6.23 -2.23 -3.49
C VAL A 39 -7.04 -3.51 -3.29
N ALA A 40 -6.39 -4.65 -3.01
CA ALA A 40 -7.10 -5.88 -2.69
C ALA A 40 -7.96 -5.74 -1.42
N PHE A 41 -7.45 -5.06 -0.38
CA PHE A 41 -8.24 -4.71 0.79
C PHE A 41 -9.43 -3.82 0.41
N TYR A 42 -9.18 -2.79 -0.40
CA TYR A 42 -10.18 -1.83 -0.85
C TYR A 42 -11.33 -2.47 -1.63
N TRP A 43 -11.01 -3.40 -2.53
CA TRP A 43 -11.98 -4.05 -3.41
C TRP A 43 -12.68 -5.25 -2.79
N CYS A 44 -11.99 -6.02 -1.95
CA CYS A 44 -12.42 -7.38 -1.58
C CYS A 44 -12.65 -7.60 -0.09
N VAL A 45 -12.03 -6.81 0.80
CA VAL A 45 -12.01 -7.11 2.25
C VAL A 45 -12.75 -6.05 3.05
N ASP A 46 -12.21 -4.85 3.08
CA ASP A 46 -12.72 -3.73 3.86
C ASP A 46 -12.33 -2.44 3.15
N LYS A 47 -13.32 -1.80 2.53
CA LYS A 47 -13.11 -0.62 1.70
C LYS A 47 -12.52 0.54 2.50
N ARG A 48 -13.06 0.80 3.69
CA ARG A 48 -12.57 1.89 4.54
C ARG A 48 -11.14 1.62 4.98
N TYR A 49 -10.81 0.36 5.28
CA TYR A 49 -9.45 -0.02 5.63
C TYR A 49 -8.47 0.07 4.46
N GLY A 50 -8.86 -0.39 3.26
CA GLY A 50 -8.05 -0.23 2.06
C GLY A 50 -7.76 1.24 1.74
N TYR A 51 -8.75 2.12 1.90
CA TYR A 51 -8.58 3.56 1.75
C TYR A 51 -7.63 4.13 2.83
N LYS A 52 -7.76 3.73 4.10
CA LYS A 52 -6.81 4.06 5.17
C LYS A 52 -5.38 3.66 4.78
N MET A 53 -5.19 2.43 4.28
CA MET A 53 -3.87 1.93 3.87
C MET A 53 -3.23 2.79 2.78
N MET A 54 -4.00 3.17 1.76
CA MET A 54 -3.54 4.04 0.69
C MET A 54 -3.12 5.43 1.21
N ASN A 55 -3.93 6.05 2.07
CA ASN A 55 -3.66 7.38 2.64
C ASN A 55 -2.40 7.37 3.53
N VAL A 56 -2.32 6.39 4.44
CA VAL A 56 -1.18 6.26 5.35
C VAL A 56 0.12 6.04 4.57
N PHE A 57 0.07 5.23 3.51
CA PHE A 57 1.25 4.97 2.69
C PHE A 57 1.68 6.17 1.86
N ILE A 58 0.75 6.84 1.17
CA ILE A 58 1.10 7.95 0.27
C ILE A 58 1.61 9.17 1.04
N LEU A 59 1.05 9.46 2.22
CA LEU A 59 1.58 10.48 3.11
C LEU A 59 2.99 10.13 3.62
N GLY A 60 3.20 8.87 4.01
CA GLY A 60 4.51 8.38 4.41
C GLY A 60 5.53 8.44 3.27
N ALA A 61 5.14 8.05 2.05
CA ALA A 61 5.97 8.11 0.86
C ALA A 61 6.36 9.56 0.51
N ALA A 62 5.44 10.51 0.63
CA ALA A 62 5.75 11.93 0.47
C ALA A 62 6.81 12.43 1.47
N CYS A 63 6.67 12.06 2.75
CA CYS A 63 7.68 12.37 3.77
C CYS A 63 9.03 11.70 3.47
N MET A 64 9.03 10.44 3.03
CA MET A 64 10.25 9.71 2.65
C MET A 64 10.97 10.39 1.48
N GLU A 65 10.23 10.85 0.47
CA GLU A 65 10.79 11.59 -0.66
C GLU A 65 11.40 12.92 -0.24
N GLY A 66 10.75 13.65 0.67
CA GLY A 66 11.32 14.86 1.27
C GLY A 66 12.64 14.59 2.00
N ILE A 67 12.69 13.54 2.83
CA ILE A 67 13.91 13.15 3.56
C ILE A 67 15.01 12.72 2.57
N LYS A 68 14.68 11.97 1.53
CA LYS A 68 15.64 11.57 0.48
C LYS A 68 16.29 12.77 -0.18
N ASN A 69 15.48 13.75 -0.58
CA ASN A 69 15.95 14.95 -1.27
C ASN A 69 16.70 15.92 -0.34
N LEU A 70 16.49 15.82 0.98
CA LEU A 70 17.24 16.56 1.98
C LEU A 70 18.62 15.93 2.25
N VAL A 71 18.67 14.61 2.47
CA VAL A 71 19.91 13.92 2.87
C VAL A 71 20.82 13.61 1.67
N ARG A 72 20.24 13.32 0.50
CA ARG A 72 20.95 13.08 -0.76
C ARG A 72 22.09 12.07 -0.68
N ARG A 73 21.94 11.03 0.16
CA ARG A 73 22.99 10.03 0.39
C ARG A 73 23.23 9.19 -0.87
N PRO A 74 24.48 9.07 -1.38
CA PRO A 74 24.81 8.14 -2.46
C PRO A 74 24.60 6.68 -2.03
N ARG A 75 24.40 5.78 -2.99
CA ARG A 75 24.11 4.36 -2.70
C ARG A 75 25.37 3.55 -2.40
N PRO A 76 25.27 2.40 -1.71
CA PRO A 76 26.45 1.61 -1.36
C PRO A 76 27.23 1.11 -2.57
N PHE A 77 26.54 0.69 -3.64
CA PHE A 77 27.19 0.22 -4.88
C PHE A 77 28.03 1.26 -5.62
N THR A 78 27.98 2.53 -5.21
CA THR A 78 28.91 3.56 -5.74
C THR A 78 30.26 3.54 -5.03
N HIS A 79 30.46 2.66 -4.05
CA HIS A 79 31.73 2.47 -3.33
C HIS A 79 32.42 1.19 -3.79
N ASP A 80 33.74 1.20 -3.80
CA ASP A 80 34.55 0.06 -4.23
C ASP A 80 34.28 -1.20 -3.40
N GLY A 81 34.22 -2.34 -4.09
CA GLY A 81 34.02 -3.65 -3.47
C GLY A 81 32.57 -3.96 -3.07
N ILE A 82 31.60 -3.12 -3.42
CA ILE A 82 30.17 -3.44 -3.28
C ILE A 82 29.55 -3.64 -4.66
N ALA A 83 28.98 -4.82 -4.89
CA ALA A 83 28.23 -5.10 -6.11
C ALA A 83 26.76 -4.68 -5.97
N SER A 84 26.19 -4.05 -6.99
CA SER A 84 24.74 -3.97 -7.16
C SER A 84 24.22 -5.27 -7.75
N VAL A 85 23.40 -6.01 -6.98
CA VAL A 85 22.79 -7.25 -7.46
C VAL A 85 21.39 -6.93 -8.02
N GLY A 86 21.18 -7.22 -9.30
CA GLY A 86 19.98 -6.82 -10.03
C GLY A 86 20.09 -5.42 -10.64
N ALA A 87 18.95 -4.87 -11.06
CA ALA A 87 18.90 -3.53 -11.63
C ALA A 87 19.23 -2.47 -10.58
N GLU A 88 20.11 -1.52 -10.92
CA GLU A 88 20.45 -0.41 -10.05
C GLU A 88 19.21 0.43 -9.76
N THR A 89 18.97 0.69 -8.46
CA THR A 89 17.88 1.56 -8.06
C THR A 89 18.30 3.01 -8.30
N SER A 90 17.47 3.79 -9.00
CA SER A 90 17.70 5.23 -9.18
C SER A 90 17.55 6.04 -7.88
N GLY A 91 18.08 7.26 -7.88
CA GLY A 91 17.94 8.21 -6.77
C GLY A 91 18.77 7.88 -5.52
N TYR A 92 18.44 8.55 -4.41
CA TYR A 92 19.22 8.52 -3.17
C TYR A 92 18.95 7.29 -2.29
N SER A 93 19.97 6.90 -1.52
CA SER A 93 19.95 5.72 -0.65
C SER A 93 19.09 5.91 0.59
N PHE A 94 19.27 7.03 1.31
CA PHE A 94 18.64 7.22 2.62
C PHE A 94 17.29 7.95 2.52
N PRO A 95 16.22 7.49 3.20
CA PRO A 95 16.08 6.20 3.87
C PRO A 95 15.61 5.11 2.89
N SER A 96 15.62 3.85 3.32
CA SER A 96 15.18 2.73 2.48
C SER A 96 13.65 2.72 2.29
N GLY A 97 13.20 2.97 1.06
CA GLY A 97 11.77 2.93 0.70
C GLY A 97 11.15 1.53 0.83
N HIS A 98 11.93 0.48 0.49
CA HIS A 98 11.45 -0.90 0.62
C HIS A 98 11.21 -1.31 2.08
N SER A 99 12.14 -0.92 2.96
CA SER A 99 12.02 -1.18 4.39
C SER A 99 10.84 -0.40 5.00
N HIS A 100 10.66 0.85 4.58
CA HIS A 100 9.48 1.64 4.93
C HIS A 100 8.17 0.98 4.50
N ALA A 101 8.07 0.55 3.24
CA ALA A 101 6.83 0.00 2.69
C ALA A 101 6.39 -1.29 3.41
N ILE A 102 7.31 -2.24 3.61
CA ILE A 102 6.98 -3.51 4.29
C ILE A 102 6.67 -3.31 5.78
N ALA A 103 7.39 -2.42 6.47
CA ALA A 103 7.13 -2.12 7.88
C ALA A 103 5.80 -1.40 8.06
N ASN A 104 5.48 -0.47 7.15
CA ASN A 104 4.20 0.22 7.12
C ASN A 104 3.05 -0.78 6.89
N LEU A 105 3.16 -1.64 5.87
CA LEU A 105 2.17 -2.70 5.59
C LEU A 105 1.97 -3.61 6.80
N SER A 106 3.07 -4.15 7.35
CA SER A 106 3.06 -5.06 8.48
C SER A 106 2.38 -4.43 9.71
N THR A 107 2.72 -3.17 9.99
CA THR A 107 2.14 -2.42 11.11
C THR A 107 0.64 -2.22 10.91
N GLN A 108 0.22 -1.75 9.73
CA GLN A 108 -1.20 -1.56 9.44
C GLN A 108 -1.95 -2.89 9.51
N THR A 109 -1.46 -3.97 8.92
CA THR A 109 -2.14 -5.28 9.00
C THR A 109 -2.24 -5.77 10.44
N TYR A 110 -1.21 -5.57 11.26
CA TYR A 110 -1.28 -5.88 12.69
C TYR A 110 -2.30 -5.02 13.43
N LEU A 111 -2.34 -3.70 13.19
CA LEU A 111 -3.31 -2.80 13.83
C LEU A 111 -4.77 -3.21 13.55
N LYS A 112 -5.04 -3.76 12.36
CA LYS A 112 -6.37 -4.25 11.97
C LYS A 112 -6.78 -5.54 12.68
N TYR A 113 -5.89 -6.53 12.71
CA TYR A 113 -6.25 -7.88 13.14
C TYR A 113 -5.83 -8.21 14.57
N ARG A 114 -4.81 -7.53 15.11
CA ARG A 114 -4.28 -7.69 16.47
C ARG A 114 -3.96 -9.15 16.85
N ARG A 115 -3.49 -9.94 15.87
CA ARG A 115 -3.11 -11.36 16.08
C ARG A 115 -1.60 -11.51 16.16
N ALA A 116 -1.13 -12.33 17.11
CA ALA A 116 0.29 -12.63 17.29
C ALA A 116 0.92 -13.23 16.01
N ALA A 117 0.20 -14.11 15.31
CA ALA A 117 0.67 -14.66 14.04
C ALA A 117 0.90 -13.56 12.99
N VAL A 118 0.01 -12.57 12.89
CA VAL A 118 0.15 -11.44 11.95
C VAL A 118 1.37 -10.58 12.31
N LEU A 119 1.57 -10.32 13.61
CA LEU A 119 2.75 -9.60 14.10
C LEU A 119 4.04 -10.34 13.74
N ALA A 120 4.12 -11.63 14.06
CA ALA A 120 5.29 -12.47 13.78
C ALA A 120 5.60 -12.52 12.28
N THR A 121 4.58 -12.72 11.42
CA THR A 121 4.77 -12.70 9.97
C THR A 121 5.24 -11.34 9.46
N GLY A 122 4.69 -10.25 10.01
CA GLY A 122 5.04 -8.90 9.60
C GLY A 122 6.47 -8.53 9.98
N ILE A 123 6.90 -8.86 11.21
CA ILE A 123 8.30 -8.68 11.67
C ILE A 123 9.24 -9.49 10.78
N THR A 124 8.92 -10.77 10.55
CA THR A 124 9.76 -11.66 9.73
C THR A 124 9.91 -11.11 8.31
N ALA A 125 8.82 -10.73 7.65
CA ALA A 125 8.86 -10.16 6.31
C ALA A 125 9.66 -8.84 6.28
N SER A 126 9.48 -7.98 7.28
CA SER A 126 10.20 -6.71 7.38
C SER A 126 11.71 -6.90 7.53
N LEU A 127 12.13 -7.86 8.35
CA LEU A 127 13.55 -8.19 8.53
C LEU A 127 14.16 -8.84 7.28
N LEU A 128 13.43 -9.73 6.61
CA LEU A 128 13.88 -10.36 5.37
C LEU A 128 14.08 -9.34 4.25
N VAL A 129 13.14 -8.41 4.09
CA VAL A 129 13.26 -7.32 3.11
C VAL A 129 14.40 -6.37 3.49
N ALA A 130 14.52 -5.96 4.75
CA ALA A 130 15.61 -5.09 5.19
C ALA A 130 16.98 -5.74 4.93
N PHE A 131 17.12 -7.03 5.26
CA PHE A 131 18.33 -7.80 4.98
C PHE A 131 18.59 -7.93 3.48
N SER A 132 17.56 -8.19 2.66
CA SER A 132 17.73 -8.28 1.21
C SER A 132 18.28 -6.97 0.62
N ARG A 133 17.90 -5.80 1.15
CA ARG A 133 18.42 -4.51 0.67
C ARG A 133 19.93 -4.33 0.96
N LEU A 134 20.42 -4.86 2.07
CA LEU A 134 21.85 -4.89 2.40
C LEU A 134 22.59 -5.87 1.51
N TYR A 135 22.07 -7.10 1.40
CA TYR A 135 22.64 -8.17 0.59
C TYR A 135 22.79 -7.76 -0.89
N LEU A 136 21.76 -7.14 -1.46
CA LEU A 136 21.75 -6.69 -2.85
C LEU A 136 22.61 -5.42 -3.10
N GLY A 137 23.25 -4.86 -2.07
CA GLY A 137 24.10 -3.67 -2.18
C GLY A 137 23.34 -2.35 -2.41
N GLN A 138 22.03 -2.33 -2.17
CA GLN A 138 21.16 -1.22 -2.56
C GLN A 138 21.04 -0.12 -1.49
N HIS A 139 21.27 -0.46 -0.21
CA HIS A 139 21.13 0.42 0.95
C HIS A 139 22.14 0.10 2.05
N PHE A 140 22.46 1.10 2.87
CA PHE A 140 23.23 0.92 4.10
C PHE A 140 22.36 0.43 5.26
N LEU A 141 23.00 -0.05 6.33
CA LEU A 141 22.31 -0.56 7.53
C LEU A 141 21.42 0.52 8.18
N THR A 142 21.95 1.73 8.29
CA THR A 142 21.21 2.90 8.80
C THR A 142 20.03 3.26 7.90
N ASP A 143 20.15 3.14 6.57
CA ASP A 143 19.05 3.41 5.65
C ASP A 143 17.87 2.44 5.88
N VAL A 144 18.15 1.15 6.11
CA VAL A 144 17.13 0.14 6.34
C VAL A 144 16.51 0.25 7.73
N ILE A 145 17.32 0.49 8.78
CA ILE A 145 16.82 0.71 10.14
C ILE A 145 15.91 1.94 10.19
N THR A 146 16.34 3.07 9.62
CA THR A 146 15.51 4.26 9.55
C THR A 146 14.27 4.03 8.70
N GLY A 147 14.37 3.32 7.58
CA GLY A 147 13.22 2.93 6.77
C GLY A 147 12.18 2.14 7.57
N LEU A 148 12.61 1.10 8.31
CA LEU A 148 11.74 0.33 9.19
C LEU A 148 11.07 1.21 10.26
N ALA A 149 11.86 2.04 10.95
CA ALA A 149 11.38 2.91 12.01
C ALA A 149 10.35 3.92 11.49
N LEU A 150 10.61 4.57 10.35
CA LEU A 150 9.68 5.47 9.69
C LEU A 150 8.42 4.74 9.21
N GLY A 151 8.55 3.51 8.70
CA GLY A 151 7.41 2.71 8.27
C GLY A 151 6.44 2.41 9.42
N VAL A 152 6.96 2.00 10.58
CA VAL A 152 6.15 1.82 11.80
C VAL A 152 5.58 3.14 12.28
N SER A 153 6.41 4.19 12.36
CA SER A 153 6.02 5.47 12.94
C SER A 153 4.93 6.17 12.11
N PHE A 154 5.09 6.23 10.79
CA PHE A 154 4.08 6.80 9.89
C PHE A 154 2.81 5.94 9.85
N ALA A 155 2.94 4.61 9.89
CA ALA A 155 1.78 3.74 10.00
C ALA A 155 0.98 4.03 11.27
N MET A 156 1.61 4.22 12.43
CA MET A 156 0.92 4.55 13.67
C MET A 156 0.36 5.98 13.66
N LEU A 157 1.17 6.97 13.29
CA LEU A 157 0.80 8.39 13.33
C LEU A 157 -0.38 8.70 12.39
N PHE A 158 -0.27 8.32 11.11
CA PHE A 158 -1.32 8.61 10.15
C PHE A 158 -2.55 7.71 10.34
N SER A 159 -2.37 6.51 10.92
CA SER A 159 -3.53 5.70 11.35
C SER A 159 -4.32 6.36 12.47
N MET A 160 -3.64 6.98 13.43
CA MET A 160 -4.28 7.72 14.52
C MET A 160 -5.06 8.93 13.98
N MET A 161 -4.49 9.68 13.04
CA MET A 161 -5.21 10.76 12.35
C MET A 161 -6.50 10.25 11.68
N PHE A 162 -6.42 9.08 11.05
CA PHE A 162 -7.58 8.47 10.37
C PHE A 162 -8.65 7.96 11.35
N GLU A 163 -8.22 7.46 12.52
CA GLU A 163 -9.13 7.08 13.61
C GLU A 163 -9.82 8.31 14.22
N PHE A 164 -9.11 9.42 14.37
CA PHE A 164 -9.66 10.69 14.83
C PHE A 164 -10.73 11.26 13.88
N LEU A 165 -10.53 11.13 12.56
CA LEU A 165 -11.52 11.53 11.55
C LEU A 165 -12.83 10.74 11.64
N GLY A 166 -12.82 9.54 12.24
CA GLY A 166 -14.00 8.71 12.39
C GLY A 166 -14.67 8.47 11.04
N ASP A 167 -15.99 8.63 10.98
CA ASP A 167 -16.80 8.39 9.76
C ASP A 167 -16.81 9.57 8.77
N ARG A 168 -15.97 10.59 9.02
CA ARG A 168 -15.79 11.78 8.17
C ARG A 168 -14.57 11.67 7.26
N GLU A 169 -13.96 10.49 7.14
CA GLU A 169 -12.72 10.27 6.40
C GLU A 169 -12.82 10.59 4.89
N GLU A 170 -14.01 10.59 4.31
CA GLU A 170 -14.21 11.02 2.92
C GLU A 170 -13.97 12.51 2.71
N TYR A 171 -14.07 13.33 3.76
CA TYR A 171 -13.86 14.77 3.68
C TYR A 171 -12.38 15.15 3.66
N ILE A 172 -11.46 14.18 3.77
CA ILE A 172 -10.03 14.38 3.45
C ILE A 172 -9.88 15.01 2.06
N VAL A 173 -10.77 14.69 1.11
CA VAL A 173 -10.78 15.29 -0.24
C VAL A 173 -10.82 16.82 -0.23
N LEU A 174 -11.51 17.45 0.73
CA LEU A 174 -11.65 18.91 0.81
C LEU A 174 -10.31 19.61 1.10
N VAL A 175 -9.33 18.88 1.63
CA VAL A 175 -7.98 19.39 1.90
C VAL A 175 -6.99 18.79 0.91
N ALA A 176 -6.96 17.46 0.78
CA ALA A 176 -5.98 16.75 -0.03
C ALA A 176 -6.03 17.16 -1.50
N PHE A 177 -7.22 17.22 -2.10
CA PHE A 177 -7.38 17.57 -3.51
C PHE A 177 -6.88 18.99 -3.83
N PRO A 178 -7.37 20.07 -3.17
CA PRO A 178 -6.89 21.41 -3.47
C PRO A 178 -5.40 21.59 -3.15
N VAL A 179 -4.89 21.01 -2.05
CA VAL A 179 -3.46 21.09 -1.73
C VAL A 179 -2.61 20.46 -2.84
N CYS A 180 -3.00 19.28 -3.35
CA CYS A 180 -2.26 18.62 -4.41
C CYS A 180 -2.28 19.43 -5.71
N VAL A 181 -3.45 19.96 -6.10
CA VAL A 181 -3.60 20.77 -7.32
C VAL A 181 -2.83 22.09 -7.21
N ILE A 182 -2.94 22.79 -6.07
CA ILE A 182 -2.21 24.04 -5.86
C ILE A 182 -0.71 23.79 -5.87
N THR A 183 -0.24 22.72 -5.22
CA THR A 183 1.19 22.36 -5.22
C THR A 183 1.67 22.06 -6.62
N GLU A 184 0.90 21.31 -7.43
CA GLU A 184 1.24 21.06 -8.83
C GLU A 184 1.34 22.36 -9.64
N ILE A 185 0.37 23.26 -9.49
CA ILE A 185 0.39 24.57 -10.17
C ILE A 185 1.64 25.36 -9.77
N VAL A 186 1.97 25.41 -8.47
CA VAL A 186 3.16 26.10 -7.98
C VAL A 186 4.43 25.49 -8.56
N LEU A 187 4.55 24.16 -8.56
CA LEU A 187 5.70 23.44 -9.13
C LEU A 187 5.85 23.71 -10.63
N ALA A 188 4.74 23.71 -11.37
CA ALA A 188 4.73 24.07 -12.79
C ALA A 188 5.18 25.52 -13.02
N CYS A 189 4.70 26.48 -12.20
CA CYS A 189 5.07 27.89 -12.31
C CYS A 189 6.55 28.17 -12.03
N ILE A 190 7.19 27.42 -11.13
CA ILE A 190 8.63 27.57 -10.83
C ILE A 190 9.53 26.78 -11.77
N GLY A 191 8.96 26.14 -12.81
CA GLY A 191 9.73 25.34 -13.77
C GLY A 191 10.31 24.06 -13.17
N SER A 192 9.70 23.51 -12.12
CA SER A 192 10.10 22.22 -11.58
C SER A 192 9.86 21.14 -12.63
N GLY A 193 10.91 20.40 -12.99
CA GLY A 193 10.80 19.28 -13.93
C GLY A 193 9.92 18.15 -13.39
N ALA A 194 9.56 17.22 -14.29
CA ALA A 194 8.85 16.01 -13.88
C ALA A 194 9.72 15.10 -13.00
N GLY A 195 9.16 14.65 -11.89
CA GLY A 195 9.76 13.70 -10.98
C GLY A 195 8.71 12.88 -10.23
N SER A 196 9.16 12.19 -9.18
CA SER A 196 8.32 11.37 -8.29
C SER A 196 7.24 12.18 -7.56
N VAL A 197 7.42 13.49 -7.41
CA VAL A 197 6.47 14.37 -6.71
C VAL A 197 5.14 14.45 -7.45
N GLN A 198 5.15 14.64 -8.77
CA GLN A 198 3.93 14.72 -9.57
C GLN A 198 3.15 13.41 -9.55
N ASP A 199 3.86 12.28 -9.53
CA ASP A 199 3.26 10.94 -9.39
C ASP A 199 2.45 10.84 -8.09
N VAL A 200 3.03 11.30 -6.97
CA VAL A 200 2.41 11.31 -5.64
C VAL A 200 1.24 12.28 -5.57
N LEU A 201 1.38 13.50 -6.08
CA LEU A 201 0.32 14.52 -6.07
C LEU A 201 -0.90 14.05 -6.88
N GLY A 202 -0.68 13.53 -8.09
CA GLY A 202 -1.73 13.00 -8.94
C GLY A 202 -2.45 11.82 -8.29
N ALA A 203 -1.69 10.85 -7.77
CA ALA A 203 -2.26 9.70 -7.08
C ALA A 203 -3.06 10.09 -5.83
N TYR A 204 -2.58 11.02 -5.00
CA TYR A 204 -3.25 11.38 -3.75
C TYR A 204 -4.54 12.18 -3.97
N ALA A 205 -4.52 13.12 -4.91
CA ALA A 205 -5.72 13.84 -5.34
C ALA A 205 -6.80 12.85 -5.83
N ALA A 206 -6.40 11.85 -6.63
CA ALA A 206 -7.31 10.85 -7.16
C ALA A 206 -7.81 9.82 -6.13
N ILE A 207 -6.96 9.39 -5.18
CA ILE A 207 -7.36 8.49 -4.10
C ILE A 207 -8.44 9.14 -3.24
N SER A 208 -8.23 10.39 -2.83
CA SER A 208 -9.20 11.13 -2.00
C SER A 208 -10.50 11.44 -2.75
N LEU A 209 -10.43 11.94 -3.99
CA LEU A 209 -11.62 12.19 -4.81
C LEU A 209 -12.37 10.91 -5.16
N GLY A 210 -11.67 9.87 -5.60
CA GLY A 210 -12.30 8.62 -5.99
C GLY A 210 -12.96 7.90 -4.83
N TYR A 211 -12.36 7.95 -3.63
CA TYR A 211 -13.02 7.43 -2.43
C TYR A 211 -14.29 8.21 -2.07
N PHE A 212 -14.27 9.54 -2.18
CA PHE A 212 -15.45 10.37 -1.96
C PHE A 212 -16.58 9.99 -2.93
N ILE A 213 -16.26 9.86 -4.22
CA ILE A 213 -17.21 9.42 -5.25
C ILE A 213 -17.75 8.02 -4.92
N GLU A 214 -16.86 7.11 -4.54
CA GLU A 214 -17.21 5.74 -4.21
C GLU A 214 -18.16 5.66 -3.02
N LYS A 215 -17.85 6.35 -1.91
CA LYS A 215 -18.64 6.30 -0.68
C LYS A 215 -20.02 6.95 -0.86
N ARG A 216 -20.12 8.02 -1.67
CA ARG A 216 -21.37 8.80 -1.81
C ARG A 216 -22.27 8.33 -2.94
N TYR A 217 -21.72 7.92 -4.06
CA TYR A 217 -22.51 7.64 -5.27
C TYR A 217 -22.48 6.17 -5.69
N VAL A 218 -21.28 5.57 -5.74
CA VAL A 218 -21.13 4.22 -6.29
C VAL A 218 -21.49 3.12 -5.29
N LYS A 219 -21.10 3.21 -4.02
CA LYS A 219 -21.51 2.30 -2.93
C LYS A 219 -21.41 0.81 -3.29
N CYS A 220 -20.32 0.38 -3.93
CA CYS A 220 -20.12 -1.02 -4.30
C CYS A 220 -19.94 -1.91 -3.06
N ASP A 221 -20.56 -3.10 -3.02
CA ASP A 221 -20.28 -4.06 -1.96
C ASP A 221 -18.93 -4.77 -2.21
N VAL A 222 -18.14 -4.95 -1.15
CA VAL A 222 -16.85 -5.65 -1.20
C VAL A 222 -17.01 -7.16 -1.05
N ARG A 223 -18.09 -7.63 -0.42
CA ARG A 223 -18.31 -9.04 -0.08
C ARG A 223 -18.71 -9.83 -1.32
N ALA A 224 -18.00 -10.93 -1.57
CA ALA A 224 -18.32 -11.90 -2.60
C ALA A 224 -17.74 -13.27 -2.25
N VAL A 225 -18.24 -14.31 -2.91
CA VAL A 225 -17.66 -15.66 -2.86
C VAL A 225 -16.24 -15.67 -3.43
N TRP A 226 -15.39 -16.60 -2.98
CA TRP A 226 -13.94 -16.56 -3.21
C TRP A 226 -13.54 -16.44 -4.69
N TYR A 227 -14.20 -17.14 -5.61
CA TYR A 227 -13.90 -17.07 -7.04
C TYR A 227 -14.30 -15.72 -7.66
N VAL A 228 -15.38 -15.09 -7.18
CA VAL A 228 -15.74 -13.73 -7.58
C VAL A 228 -14.71 -12.73 -7.06
N GLN A 229 -14.14 -12.94 -5.88
CA GLN A 229 -13.03 -12.10 -5.40
C GLN A 229 -11.81 -12.19 -6.31
N ILE A 230 -11.46 -13.38 -6.80
CA ILE A 230 -10.38 -13.55 -7.79
C ILE A 230 -10.71 -12.81 -9.09
N ILE A 231 -11.95 -12.92 -9.59
CA ILE A 231 -12.40 -12.20 -10.78
C ILE A 231 -12.28 -10.68 -10.57
N LYS A 232 -12.71 -10.17 -9.42
CA LYS A 232 -12.59 -8.73 -9.08
C LYS A 232 -11.14 -8.28 -9.10
N LEU A 233 -10.23 -9.01 -8.45
CA LEU A 233 -8.81 -8.66 -8.43
C LEU A 233 -8.21 -8.68 -9.84
N ALA A 234 -8.45 -9.74 -10.62
CA ALA A 234 -7.92 -9.86 -11.97
C ALA A 234 -8.46 -8.76 -12.90
N LEU A 235 -9.78 -8.56 -12.92
CA LEU A 235 -10.43 -7.55 -13.74
C LEU A 235 -10.02 -6.14 -13.32
N GLY A 236 -10.03 -5.85 -12.02
CA GLY A 236 -9.66 -4.54 -11.49
C GLY A 236 -8.22 -4.17 -11.82
N LEU A 237 -7.26 -5.09 -11.59
CA LEU A 237 -5.86 -4.88 -11.93
C LEU A 237 -5.68 -4.72 -13.45
N ALA A 238 -6.34 -5.54 -14.26
CA ALA A 238 -6.27 -5.44 -15.72
C ALA A 238 -6.81 -4.09 -16.22
N VAL A 239 -7.93 -3.61 -15.69
CA VAL A 239 -8.51 -2.31 -16.04
C VAL A 239 -7.59 -1.17 -15.60
N SER A 240 -7.09 -1.19 -14.36
CA SER A 240 -6.17 -0.15 -13.86
C SER A 240 -4.86 -0.10 -14.67
N LEU A 241 -4.29 -1.24 -15.02
CA LEU A 241 -3.09 -1.32 -15.87
C LEU A 241 -3.37 -0.90 -17.32
N GLY A 242 -4.50 -1.34 -17.88
CA GLY A 242 -4.94 -0.95 -19.22
C GLY A 242 -5.13 0.56 -19.33
N ILE A 243 -5.68 1.20 -18.30
CA ILE A 243 -5.79 2.66 -18.22
C ILE A 243 -4.41 3.31 -18.07
N LYS A 244 -3.55 2.80 -17.19
CA LYS A 244 -2.18 3.32 -16.98
C LYS A 244 -1.34 3.32 -18.25
N GLU A 245 -1.47 2.27 -19.06
CA GLU A 245 -0.73 2.08 -20.31
C GLU A 245 -1.42 2.73 -21.51
N GLY A 246 -2.75 2.67 -21.60
CA GLY A 246 -3.54 3.26 -22.67
C GLY A 246 -3.56 4.78 -22.65
N PHE A 247 -3.61 5.41 -21.46
CA PHE A 247 -3.60 6.88 -21.35
C PHE A 247 -2.27 7.51 -21.74
N LYS A 248 -1.19 6.73 -21.86
CA LYS A 248 0.08 7.23 -22.41
C LYS A 248 -0.10 7.82 -23.81
N LEU A 249 -1.07 7.33 -24.57
CA LEU A 249 -1.29 7.73 -25.97
C LEU A 249 -2.01 9.08 -26.14
N PHE A 250 -2.69 9.57 -25.10
CA PHE A 250 -3.58 10.74 -25.20
C PHE A 250 -3.11 11.96 -24.41
N LEU A 251 -2.08 11.80 -23.56
CA LEU A 251 -1.58 12.91 -22.74
C LEU A 251 -0.52 13.72 -23.51
N PRO A 252 -0.55 15.07 -23.43
CA PRO A 252 0.45 15.91 -24.05
C PRO A 252 1.82 15.64 -23.40
N HIS A 253 2.77 15.14 -24.20
CA HIS A 253 4.11 14.78 -23.73
C HIS A 253 5.01 16.00 -23.57
N ASP A 254 4.58 17.15 -24.10
CA ASP A 254 5.34 18.39 -24.15
C ASP A 254 5.48 19.06 -22.78
N ILE A 255 4.66 18.65 -21.80
CA ILE A 255 4.73 19.12 -20.41
C ILE A 255 4.86 17.91 -19.48
N PRO A 256 6.10 17.41 -19.23
CA PRO A 256 6.32 16.18 -18.48
C PRO A 256 5.69 16.16 -17.08
N ALA A 257 5.67 17.30 -16.38
CA ALA A 257 5.10 17.40 -15.04
C ALA A 257 3.59 17.13 -15.05
N LEU A 258 2.88 17.80 -15.96
CA LEU A 258 1.45 17.66 -16.17
C LEU A 258 1.10 16.25 -16.65
N TYR A 259 1.92 15.68 -17.54
CA TYR A 259 1.80 14.30 -18.00
C TYR A 259 1.82 13.30 -16.82
N ASN A 260 2.82 13.40 -15.94
CA ASN A 260 2.93 12.51 -14.79
C ASN A 260 1.75 12.68 -13.84
N PHE A 261 1.42 13.93 -13.47
CA PHE A 261 0.29 14.22 -12.59
C PHE A 261 -1.00 13.57 -13.12
N PHE A 262 -1.38 13.84 -14.38
CA PHE A 262 -2.62 13.30 -14.93
C PHE A 262 -2.58 11.78 -15.12
N ARG A 263 -1.45 11.22 -15.52
CA ARG A 263 -1.31 9.77 -15.70
C ARG A 263 -1.61 9.02 -14.40
N TYR A 264 -1.02 9.46 -13.29
CA TYR A 264 -1.26 8.84 -11.99
C TYR A 264 -2.63 9.21 -11.42
N PHE A 265 -3.11 10.42 -11.66
CA PHE A 265 -4.46 10.84 -11.29
C PHE A 265 -5.53 9.95 -11.92
N VAL A 266 -5.51 9.79 -13.25
CA VAL A 266 -6.50 8.98 -13.96
C VAL A 266 -6.40 7.51 -13.55
N THR A 267 -5.19 6.97 -13.43
CA THR A 267 -4.98 5.58 -13.02
C THR A 267 -5.53 5.31 -11.62
N ALA A 268 -5.21 6.17 -10.65
CA ALA A 268 -5.68 6.02 -9.29
C ALA A 268 -7.19 6.26 -9.16
N LEU A 269 -7.75 7.23 -9.90
CA LEU A 269 -9.19 7.51 -9.91
C LEU A 269 -9.97 6.34 -10.51
N ALA A 270 -9.44 5.71 -11.55
CA ALA A 270 -9.98 4.49 -12.09
C ALA A 270 -9.96 3.36 -11.05
N ALA A 271 -8.86 3.18 -10.32
CA ALA A 271 -8.77 2.14 -9.30
C ALA A 271 -9.72 2.37 -8.11
N THR A 272 -9.92 3.63 -7.69
CA THR A 272 -10.69 3.96 -6.47
C THR A 272 -12.18 4.21 -6.71
N ALA A 273 -12.59 4.63 -7.90
CA ALA A 273 -14.00 4.87 -8.25
C ALA A 273 -14.46 4.09 -9.49
N GLY A 274 -13.67 4.10 -10.57
CA GLY A 274 -14.06 3.48 -11.85
C GLY A 274 -14.24 1.95 -11.75
N VAL A 275 -13.27 1.26 -11.16
CA VAL A 275 -13.26 -0.19 -10.98
C VAL A 275 -14.38 -0.64 -10.04
N PRO A 276 -14.60 -0.01 -8.86
CA PRO A 276 -15.79 -0.28 -8.06
C PRO A 276 -17.12 -0.03 -8.81
N ALA A 277 -17.22 1.02 -9.63
CA ALA A 277 -18.42 1.26 -10.44
C ALA A 277 -18.63 0.13 -11.45
N LEU A 278 -17.55 -0.36 -12.07
CA LEU A 278 -17.57 -1.52 -12.95
C LEU A 278 -18.00 -2.80 -12.20
N PHE A 279 -17.49 -3.04 -10.99
CA PHE A 279 -17.92 -4.17 -10.17
C PHE A 279 -19.40 -4.12 -9.85
N ARG A 280 -19.92 -2.93 -9.52
CA ARG A 280 -21.35 -2.73 -9.28
C ARG A 280 -22.17 -2.98 -10.55
N LEU A 281 -21.73 -2.46 -11.70
CA LEU A 281 -22.37 -2.66 -13.00
C LEU A 281 -22.44 -4.14 -13.39
N LEU A 282 -21.35 -4.87 -13.21
CA LEU A 282 -21.22 -6.31 -13.51
C LEU A 282 -21.76 -7.20 -12.39
N ARG A 283 -22.32 -6.62 -11.32
CA ARG A 283 -22.83 -7.33 -10.14
C ARG A 283 -21.81 -8.27 -9.49
N LEU A 284 -20.53 -7.88 -9.46
CA LEU A 284 -19.45 -8.62 -8.82
C LEU A 284 -19.45 -8.45 -7.29
N TYR A 285 -20.56 -8.84 -6.68
CA TYR A 285 -20.76 -8.93 -5.23
C TYR A 285 -21.64 -10.15 -4.93
N GLY A 286 -21.57 -10.65 -3.70
CA GLY A 286 -22.19 -11.91 -3.30
C GLY A 286 -21.81 -13.06 -4.24
N ASN A 287 -22.80 -13.71 -4.85
CA ASN A 287 -22.60 -14.64 -5.97
C ASN A 287 -23.28 -14.08 -7.24
N PHE A 288 -22.59 -13.16 -7.93
CA PHE A 288 -23.11 -12.44 -9.10
C PHE A 288 -24.43 -11.69 -8.81
N GLY A 289 -24.43 -10.88 -7.77
CA GLY A 289 -25.57 -10.06 -7.35
C GLY A 289 -26.52 -10.75 -6.37
N LYS A 290 -26.40 -12.08 -6.21
CA LYS A 290 -27.17 -12.80 -5.18
C LYS A 290 -26.56 -12.55 -3.81
N PRO A 291 -27.34 -12.09 -2.81
CA PRO A 291 -26.83 -11.85 -1.47
C PRO A 291 -26.26 -13.14 -0.87
N MET A 292 -25.16 -13.03 -0.14
CA MET A 292 -24.64 -14.16 0.62
C MET A 292 -25.61 -14.48 1.76
N LYS A 293 -25.91 -15.77 1.97
CA LYS A 293 -26.61 -16.19 3.19
C LYS A 293 -25.80 -15.71 4.38
N GLU A 294 -26.42 -14.95 5.27
CA GLU A 294 -25.82 -14.69 6.58
C GLU A 294 -25.54 -16.04 7.23
N LYS A 295 -24.34 -16.20 7.80
CA LYS A 295 -24.10 -17.33 8.70
C LYS A 295 -25.05 -17.12 9.87
N SER A 296 -26.16 -17.85 9.89
CA SER A 296 -27.05 -17.95 11.05
C SER A 296 -26.19 -18.26 12.28
N GLY A 297 -26.34 -17.43 13.31
CA GLY A 297 -25.58 -17.54 14.55
C GLY A 297 -25.72 -18.94 15.16
N GLY A 298 -24.61 -19.63 15.35
CA GLY A 298 -24.56 -20.79 16.21
C GLY A 298 -24.30 -20.33 17.64
N ALA A 299 -25.36 -20.00 18.38
CA ALA A 299 -25.43 -19.99 19.84
C ALA A 299 -26.83 -19.53 20.30
N ALA A 300 -27.83 -20.42 20.22
CA ALA A 300 -29.03 -20.40 21.05
C ALA A 300 -29.92 -21.60 20.66
N GLU A 301 -29.72 -22.74 21.32
CA GLU A 301 -30.77 -23.75 21.61
C GLU A 301 -30.11 -24.95 22.28
N GLU A 302 -29.99 -24.91 23.61
CA GLU A 302 -30.00 -26.08 24.50
C GLU A 302 -30.00 -25.58 25.96
N THR A 303 -31.16 -25.11 26.45
CA THR A 303 -31.52 -25.16 27.87
C THR A 303 -33.00 -24.85 28.02
N THR A 304 -33.83 -25.79 27.59
CA THR A 304 -35.16 -26.01 28.18
C THR A 304 -35.42 -27.50 28.03
N ASP A 305 -35.09 -28.27 29.06
CA ASP A 305 -35.91 -29.37 29.54
C ASP A 305 -35.28 -30.00 30.80
N ASN A 306 -36.15 -30.39 31.72
CA ASN A 306 -35.89 -31.13 32.97
C ASN A 306 -35.28 -30.39 34.17
N VAL A 307 -36.13 -29.69 34.94
CA VAL A 307 -36.26 -29.97 36.39
C VAL A 307 -37.72 -29.79 36.79
N GLY A 308 -38.43 -30.90 36.98
CA GLY A 308 -39.84 -30.89 37.37
C GLY A 308 -40.39 -32.26 37.71
N ASN A 309 -39.75 -33.00 38.62
CA ASN A 309 -40.43 -33.87 39.60
C ASN A 309 -39.44 -34.52 40.56
N GLU A 310 -39.94 -34.96 41.72
CA GLU A 310 -39.27 -35.68 42.83
C GLU A 310 -38.84 -34.83 44.03
N ASN A 311 -39.78 -34.57 44.95
CA ASN A 311 -39.92 -35.37 46.17
C ASN A 311 -40.79 -34.66 47.23
N LYS A 312 -42.00 -35.21 47.43
CA LYS A 312 -42.69 -35.24 48.72
C LYS A 312 -42.56 -36.68 49.24
N ALA A 313 -41.76 -36.89 50.28
CA ALA A 313 -41.96 -37.93 51.27
C ALA A 313 -41.13 -37.56 52.51
N ASP A 314 -41.81 -37.65 53.65
CA ASP A 314 -41.38 -37.54 55.05
C ASP A 314 -41.16 -36.14 55.66
#